data_AF-A0A940KPV0-F1
#
_entry.id   AF-A0A940KPV0-F1
#
_cell.length_a   1.000
_cell.length_b   1.000
_cell.length_c   1.000
_cell.angle_alpha   90.00
_cell.angle_beta   90.00
_cell.angle_gamma   90.00
#
_symmetry.space_group_name_H-M   'P 1'
#
loop_
_entity.id
_entity.type
_entity.pdbx_description
1 polymer ?
#
loop_
_entity_poly.entity_id
_entity_poly.type
_entity_poly.pdbx_seq_one_letter_code
_entity_poly.pdbx_strand_id
1 'polypeptide(L)' 'MVDITHKHFTLRKAIALALVKVSSPETIAAVKDKRVPKGDVFEFSRAAGLFA' A
#
# COMPACT_ATOMS: atom_id res chain seq x y z
N MET A 1 10.57 19.05 -13.28
CA MET A 1 11.61 18.14 -12.75
C MET A 1 12.78 19.00 -12.30
N VAL A 2 13.30 18.80 -11.09
CA VAL A 2 14.45 19.57 -10.59
C VAL A 2 15.73 18.91 -11.10
N ASP A 3 16.72 19.68 -11.55
CA ASP A 3 18.02 19.14 -11.96
C ASP A 3 18.76 18.55 -10.74
N ILE A 4 19.13 17.28 -10.85
CA ILE A 4 19.82 16.52 -9.79
C ILE A 4 21.21 16.05 -10.21
N THR A 5 21.72 16.50 -11.36
CA THR A 5 22.97 16.02 -11.99
C THR A 5 24.18 16.14 -11.06
N HIS A 6 24.23 17.19 -10.24
CA HIS A 6 25.35 17.46 -9.34
C HIS A 6 25.20 16.85 -7.93
N LYS A 7 24.13 16.08 -7.66
CA LYS A 7 23.93 15.46 -6.33
C LYS A 7 24.81 14.22 -6.20
N HIS A 8 25.47 14.08 -5.05
CA HIS A 8 26.23 12.86 -4.74
C HIS A 8 25.32 11.66 -4.45
N PHE A 9 25.73 10.49 -4.96
CA PHE A 9 25.08 9.22 -4.67
C PHE A 9 25.28 8.83 -3.20
N THR A 10 24.18 8.50 -2.55
CA THR A 10 24.10 8.16 -1.14
C THR A 10 23.02 7.10 -0.96
N LEU A 11 23.13 6.26 0.07
CA LEU A 11 22.04 5.35 0.43
C LEU A 11 20.87 6.17 0.98
N ARG A 12 19.68 5.99 0.39
CA ARG A 12 18.45 6.68 0.79
C ARG A 12 17.38 5.65 1.11
N LYS A 13 16.69 5.84 2.23
CA LYS A 13 15.58 5.00 2.67
C LYS A 13 14.43 5.89 3.13
N ALA A 14 13.21 5.52 2.76
CA ALA A 14 11.99 6.17 3.22
C ALA A 14 11.01 5.11 3.73
N ILE A 15 10.21 5.48 4.72
CA ILE A 15 9.11 4.66 5.27
C ILE A 15 7.88 5.57 5.33
N ALA A 16 6.75 5.08 4.85
CA ALA A 16 5.48 5.79 4.87
C ALA A 16 4.38 4.91 5.49
N LEU A 17 3.32 5.54 6.00
CA LEU A 17 2.16 4.87 6.59
C LEU A 17 0.88 5.53 6.11
N ALA A 18 -0.18 4.73 5.96
CA ALA A 18 -1.52 5.19 5.62
C ALA A 18 -2.57 4.47 6.48
N LEU A 19 -3.72 5.13 6.69
CA LEU A 19 -4.88 4.56 7.37
C LEU A 19 -6.09 4.58 6.41
N VAL A 20 -6.74 3.44 6.24
CA VAL A 20 -7.99 3.33 5.47
C VAL A 20 -9.14 3.12 6.46
N LYS A 21 -10.09 4.07 6.49
CA LYS A 21 -11.31 3.95 7.29
C LYS A 21 -12.38 3.24 6.47
N VAL A 22 -13.01 2.23 7.06
CA VAL A 22 -14.19 1.55 6.49
C VAL A 22 -15.47 2.09 7.11
N SER A 23 -16.59 1.92 6.42
CA SER A 23 -17.91 2.32 6.90
C SER A 23 -18.48 1.37 7.96
N SER A 24 -18.07 0.10 7.98
CA SER A 24 -18.66 -0.92 8.85
C SER A 24 -17.63 -1.97 9.32
N PRO A 25 -17.79 -2.53 10.53
CA PRO A 25 -16.89 -3.55 11.06
C PRO A 25 -16.95 -4.88 10.28
N GLU A 26 -18.08 -5.19 9.64
CA GLU A 26 -18.26 -6.40 8.81
C GLU A 26 -17.31 -6.37 7.61
N THR A 27 -16.99 -5.18 7.09
CA THR A 27 -16.01 -5.02 6.00
C THR A 27 -14.63 -5.50 6.45
N ILE A 28 -14.24 -5.18 7.70
CA ILE A 28 -12.96 -5.63 8.27
C ILE A 28 -12.96 -7.16 8.42
N ALA A 29 -14.05 -7.73 8.92
CA ALA A 29 -14.20 -9.18 9.06
C ALA A 29 -14.11 -9.89 7.71
N ALA A 30 -14.84 -9.42 6.70
CA ALA A 30 -14.83 -10.01 5.36
C ALA A 30 -13.43 -9.97 4.72
N VAL A 31 -12.66 -8.90 4.93
CA VAL A 31 -11.27 -8.79 4.46
C VAL A 31 -10.35 -9.77 5.20
N LYS A 32 -10.44 -9.85 6.53
CA LYS A 32 -9.63 -10.78 7.34
C LYS A 32 -9.92 -12.24 7.02
N ASP A 33 -11.19 -12.58 6.85
CA ASP A 33 -11.66 -13.93 6.57
C ASP A 33 -11.60 -14.29 5.08
N LYS A 34 -11.03 -13.41 4.24
CA LYS A 34 -10.89 -13.58 2.78
C LYS A 34 -12.20 -13.90 2.05
N ARG A 35 -13.33 -13.38 2.54
CA ARG A 35 -14.67 -13.59 1.98
C ARG A 35 -15.09 -12.53 0.96
N VAL A 36 -14.18 -11.62 0.60
CA VAL A 36 -14.47 -10.58 -0.39
C VAL A 36 -14.57 -11.22 -1.78
N PRO A 37 -15.64 -10.96 -2.57
CA PRO A 37 -15.86 -11.60 -3.87
C PRO A 37 -14.80 -11.23 -4.93
N LYS A 38 -14.02 -10.17 -4.68
CA LYS A 38 -12.89 -9.75 -5.51
C LYS A 38 -11.58 -10.50 -5.19
N GLY A 39 -11.61 -11.43 -4.23
CA GLY A 39 -10.44 -12.20 -3.79
C GLY A 39 -9.76 -11.62 -2.54
N ASP A 40 -8.50 -11.98 -2.33
CA ASP A 40 -7.72 -11.60 -1.16
C ASP A 40 -7.21 -10.15 -1.24
N VAL A 41 -7.88 -9.26 -0.51
CA VAL A 41 -7.59 -7.82 -0.53
C VAL A 41 -6.18 -7.50 -0.06
N PHE A 42 -5.61 -8.25 0.90
CA PHE A 42 -4.26 -7.94 1.40
C PHE A 42 -3.18 -8.29 0.39
N GLU A 43 -3.28 -9.43 -0.28
CA GLU A 43 -2.32 -9.80 -1.33
C GLU A 43 -2.37 -8.84 -2.52
N PHE A 44 -3.59 -8.51 -2.98
CA PHE A 44 -3.75 -7.56 -4.07
C PHE A 44 -3.23 -6.16 -3.70
N SER A 45 -3.45 -5.72 -2.46
CA SER A 45 -2.96 -4.41 -2.00
C SER A 45 -1.43 -4.37 -1.92
N ARG A 46 -0.77 -5.47 -1.54
CA ARG A 46 0.70 -5.58 -1.57
C ARG A 46 1.25 -5.48 -2.99
N ALA A 47 0.67 -6.22 -3.94
CA ALA A 47 1.09 -6.17 -5.33
C ALA A 47 0.88 -4.77 -5.91
N ALA A 48 -0.31 -4.18 -5.73
CA ALA A 48 -0.60 -2.83 -6.19
C ALA A 48 0.37 -1.79 -5.60
N GLY A 49 0.71 -1.89 -4.30
CA GLY A 49 1.68 -1.00 -3.66
C GLY A 49 3.12 -1.13 -4.16
N LEU A 50 3.49 -2.29 -4.71
CA LEU A 50 4.80 -2.49 -5.35
C LEU A 50 4.87 -1.87 -6.76
N PHE A 51 3.75 -1.85 -7.48
CA PHE A 51 3.67 -1.39 -8.88
C PHE A 51 3.13 0.04 -9.07
N ALA A 52 2.74 0.72 -7.98
CA ALA A 52 2.26 2.11 -8.01
C ALA A 52 3.39 3.11 -8.25
#